data_AF-A0AAD7WIK1-F1
#
_entry.id   AF-A0AAD7WIK1-F1
#
_cell.length_a   1.000
_cell.length_b   1.000
_cell.length_c   1.000
_cell.angle_alpha   90.00
_cell.angle_beta   90.00
_cell.angle_gamma   90.00
#
_symmetry.space_group_name_H-M   'P 1'
#
loop_
_entity.id
_entity.type
_entity.pdbx_description
1 polymer ?
#
loop_
_entity_poly.entity_id
_entity_poly.type
_entity_poly.pdbx_seq_one_letter_code
_entity_poly.pdbx_strand_id
1 'polypeptide(L)'
;MESDNEGEKQDMGEMSEAPGLYRAEGIDALCAEVHQGLPTLTAEQRVELNSPVTLWELMEALQQMATGCSPGIYGLPVDFYKRFWECIGSDFH
;
A
#
# COMPACT_ATOMS: atom_id res chain seq x y z
N MET A 1 -10.62 -43.84 -44.75
CA MET A 1 -10.62 -44.24 -43.34
C MET A 1 -10.36 -42.97 -42.58
N GLU A 2 -11.46 -42.27 -42.21
CA GLU A 2 -11.44 -41.28 -41.15
C GLU A 2 -10.63 -41.82 -39.97
N SER A 3 -9.68 -41.04 -39.48
CA SER A 3 -9.16 -41.20 -38.13
C SER A 3 -9.53 -39.94 -37.39
N ASP A 4 -10.33 -40.17 -36.37
CA ASP A 4 -11.09 -39.20 -35.60
C ASP A 4 -10.23 -38.12 -34.96
N ASN A 5 -10.79 -36.93 -35.06
CA ASN A 5 -10.39 -35.70 -34.40
C ASN A 5 -10.82 -35.75 -32.94
N GLU A 6 -9.93 -36.11 -32.02
CA GLU A 6 -10.14 -35.84 -30.59
C GLU A 6 -9.60 -34.44 -30.28
N GLY A 7 -10.43 -33.44 -30.58
CA GLY A 7 -10.27 -32.11 -30.02
C GLY A 7 -10.47 -32.20 -28.51
N GLU A 8 -9.38 -32.14 -27.75
CA GLU A 8 -9.41 -31.81 -26.33
C GLU A 8 -10.10 -30.45 -26.19
N LYS A 9 -11.39 -30.49 -25.84
CA LYS A 9 -12.10 -29.33 -25.35
C LYS A 9 -11.46 -28.98 -24.02
N GLN A 10 -10.53 -28.04 -24.04
CA GLN A 10 -10.14 -27.31 -22.84
C GLN A 10 -11.42 -26.65 -22.32
N ASP A 11 -11.98 -27.26 -21.28
CA ASP A 11 -13.05 -26.69 -20.48
C ASP A 11 -12.50 -25.40 -19.89
N MET A 12 -12.76 -24.29 -20.58
CA MET A 12 -12.47 -22.94 -20.10
C MET A 12 -13.51 -22.68 -19.03
N GLY A 13 -13.29 -23.28 -17.86
CA GLY A 13 -14.12 -23.13 -16.68
C GLY A 13 -14.35 -21.65 -16.46
N GLU A 14 -15.61 -21.23 -16.57
CA GLU A 14 -16.03 -19.87 -16.28
C GLU A 14 -15.44 -19.48 -14.93
N MET A 15 -14.61 -18.44 -14.93
CA MET A 15 -14.05 -17.85 -13.73
C MET A 15 -15.21 -17.15 -13.02
N SER A 16 -16.02 -17.92 -12.29
CA SER A 16 -17.14 -17.36 -11.53
C SER A 16 -16.55 -16.36 -10.54
N GLU A 17 -16.97 -15.11 -10.66
CA GLU A 17 -16.65 -14.07 -9.68
C GLU A 17 -16.98 -14.62 -8.29
N ALA A 18 -15.95 -14.87 -7.46
CA ALA A 18 -16.15 -15.39 -6.12
C ALA A 18 -16.94 -14.35 -5.30
N PRO A 19 -18.24 -14.53 -5.07
CA PRO A 19 -19.06 -13.51 -4.44
C PRO A 19 -18.71 -13.54 -2.95
N GLY A 20 -18.06 -12.48 -2.45
CA GLY A 20 -17.79 -12.33 -1.02
C GLY A 20 -16.33 -12.24 -0.61
N LEU A 21 -15.38 -12.04 -1.53
CA LEU A 21 -13.96 -11.83 -1.18
C LEU A 21 -13.71 -10.66 -0.22
N TYR A 22 -14.61 -9.67 -0.18
CA TYR A 22 -14.50 -8.48 0.68
C TYR A 22 -15.71 -8.30 1.60
N ARG A 23 -16.34 -9.39 2.07
CA ARG A 23 -17.49 -9.29 2.99
C ARG A 23 -17.02 -9.04 4.41
N ALA A 24 -17.39 -7.89 4.98
CA ALA A 24 -17.01 -7.46 6.33
C ALA A 24 -17.81 -8.15 7.45
N GLU A 25 -17.92 -9.49 7.44
CA GLU A 25 -18.64 -10.19 8.51
C GLU A 25 -17.74 -10.46 9.72
N GLY A 26 -18.19 -10.06 10.91
CA GLY A 26 -17.80 -10.69 12.18
C GLY A 26 -16.43 -10.33 12.77
N ILE A 27 -15.83 -9.19 12.41
CA ILE A 27 -14.48 -8.82 12.92
C ILE A 27 -14.54 -7.99 14.21
N ASP A 28 -15.70 -7.44 14.60
CA ASP A 28 -15.81 -6.50 15.73
C ASP A 28 -15.32 -7.08 17.07
N ALA A 29 -15.64 -8.35 17.37
CA ALA A 29 -15.19 -9.01 18.58
C ALA A 29 -13.68 -9.33 18.56
N LEU A 30 -13.14 -9.71 17.39
CA LEU A 30 -11.73 -10.00 17.20
C LEU A 30 -10.88 -8.72 17.32
N CYS A 31 -11.35 -7.60 16.79
CA CYS A 31 -10.68 -6.30 16.92
C CYS A 31 -10.50 -5.85 18.37
N ALA A 32 -11.47 -6.13 19.24
CA ALA A 32 -11.39 -5.78 20.66
C ALA A 32 -10.33 -6.61 21.42
N GLU A 33 -10.12 -7.86 21.03
CA GLU A 33 -9.10 -8.74 21.62
C GLU A 33 -7.68 -8.39 21.11
N VAL A 34 -7.53 -8.02 19.84
CA VAL A 34 -6.23 -7.68 19.22
C VAL A 34 -5.55 -6.49 19.90
N HIS A 35 -6.30 -5.55 20.47
CA HIS A 35 -5.73 -4.36 21.11
C HIS A 35 -5.31 -4.59 22.58
N GLN A 36 -5.64 -5.74 23.18
CA GLN A 36 -5.28 -6.01 24.57
C GLN A 36 -3.78 -6.27 24.71
N GLY A 37 -3.11 -5.48 25.55
CA GLY A 37 -1.68 -5.65 25.86
C GLY A 37 -0.73 -5.01 24.85
N LEU A 38 -1.23 -4.20 23.90
CA LEU A 38 -0.35 -3.40 23.05
C LEU A 38 0.38 -2.32 23.88
N PRO A 39 1.65 -2.05 23.58
CA PRO A 39 2.38 -0.98 24.24
C PRO A 39 1.67 0.36 24.00
N THR A 40 1.40 1.08 25.08
CA THR A 40 0.84 2.43 25.01
C THR A 40 1.96 3.46 24.95
N LEU A 41 1.79 4.49 24.12
CA LEU A 41 2.73 5.59 24.04
C LEU A 41 2.86 6.33 25.37
N THR A 42 4.04 6.87 25.69
CA THR A 42 4.18 7.83 26.79
C THR A 42 3.54 9.17 26.44
N ALA A 43 3.46 10.09 27.40
CA ALA A 43 2.96 11.44 27.12
C ALA A 43 3.87 12.18 26.13
N GLU A 44 5.18 12.02 26.28
CA GLU A 44 6.20 12.64 25.43
C GLU A 44 6.13 12.11 23.99
N GLN A 45 6.04 10.78 23.82
CA GLN A 45 5.89 10.16 22.51
C GLN A 45 4.62 10.59 21.80
N ARG A 46 3.52 10.78 22.55
CA ARG A 46 2.28 11.33 21.97
C ARG A 46 2.48 12.76 21.49
N VAL A 47 3.16 13.60 22.26
CA VAL A 47 3.41 15.00 21.85
C VAL A 47 4.26 15.02 20.59
N GLU A 48 5.33 14.22 20.53
CA GLU A 48 6.21 14.10 19.36
C GLU A 48 5.44 13.62 18.11
N LEU A 49 4.68 12.53 18.22
CA LEU A 49 3.92 11.98 17.09
C LEU A 49 2.73 12.86 16.63
N ASN A 50 2.26 13.76 17.48
CA ASN A 50 1.22 14.75 17.12
C ASN A 50 1.82 16.06 16.59
N SER A 51 3.15 16.19 16.58
CA SER A 51 3.80 17.38 16.04
C SER A 51 3.71 17.41 14.49
N PRO A 52 3.73 18.60 13.86
CA PRO A 52 3.75 18.70 12.41
C PRO A 52 5.01 18.04 11.83
N VAL A 53 4.85 17.32 10.72
CA VAL A 53 5.97 16.78 9.97
C VAL A 53 6.84 17.92 9.45
N THR A 54 8.15 17.82 9.70
CA THR A 54 9.12 18.82 9.28
C THR A 54 9.59 18.59 7.83
N LEU A 55 10.02 19.67 7.17
CA LEU A 55 10.62 19.58 5.84
C LEU A 55 11.87 18.67 5.82
N TRP A 56 12.63 18.68 6.92
CA TRP A 56 13.80 17.82 7.08
C TRP A 56 13.42 16.34 7.11
N GLU A 57 12.40 15.96 7.88
CA GLU A 57 11.91 14.58 7.92
C GLU A 57 11.42 14.11 6.55
N LEU A 58 10.72 14.98 5.81
CA LEU A 58 10.31 14.68 4.44
C LEU A 58 11.52 14.44 3.52
N MET A 59 12.54 15.28 3.61
CA MET A 59 13.76 15.13 2.83
C MET A 59 14.48 13.81 3.15
N GLU A 60 14.68 13.52 4.44
CA GLU A 60 15.33 12.28 4.89
C GLU A 60 14.55 11.04 4.46
N ALA A 61 13.23 11.04 4.65
CA ALA A 61 12.37 9.97 4.19
C ALA A 61 12.49 9.76 2.68
N LEU A 62 12.42 10.85 1.90
CA LEU A 62 12.57 10.80 0.45
C LEU A 62 13.90 10.20 0.03
N GLN A 63 15.01 10.56 0.68
CA GLN A 63 16.34 10.02 0.36
C GLN A 63 16.43 8.50 0.59
N GLN A 64 15.78 8.00 1.64
CA GLN A 64 15.78 6.58 2.00
C GLN A 64 14.89 5.70 1.11
N MET A 65 13.96 6.28 0.35
CA MET A 65 13.07 5.51 -0.53
C MET A 65 13.82 4.82 -1.68
N ALA A 66 13.44 3.59 -1.99
CA ALA A 66 14.03 2.81 -3.09
C ALA A 66 13.64 3.37 -4.46
N THR A 67 14.61 3.46 -5.37
CA THR A 67 14.42 3.97 -6.74
C THR A 67 13.97 2.86 -7.70
N GLY A 68 13.42 3.24 -8.85
CA GLY A 68 12.97 2.27 -9.88
C GLY A 68 11.67 1.52 -9.55
N CYS A 69 10.97 1.87 -8.46
CA CYS A 69 9.61 1.40 -8.22
C CYS A 69 8.62 2.01 -9.24
N SER A 70 7.61 1.25 -9.61
CA SER A 70 6.51 1.76 -10.45
C SER A 70 5.84 2.95 -9.76
N PRO A 71 5.52 4.03 -10.50
CA PRO A 71 4.90 5.21 -9.93
C PRO A 71 3.48 4.91 -9.44
N GLY A 72 3.03 5.68 -8.45
CA GLY A 72 1.65 5.62 -7.94
C GLY A 72 0.63 6.22 -8.91
N ILE A 73 -0.57 6.49 -8.42
CA ILE A 73 -1.71 7.00 -9.22
C ILE A 73 -1.43 8.31 -9.97
N TYR A 74 -0.42 9.08 -9.55
CA TYR A 74 -0.02 10.35 -10.17
C TYR A 74 1.09 10.21 -11.22
N GLY A 75 1.64 9.01 -11.43
CA GLY A 75 2.62 8.75 -12.49
C GLY A 75 4.03 9.30 -12.25
N LEU A 76 4.28 10.03 -11.15
CA LEU A 76 5.61 10.54 -10.80
C LEU A 76 6.40 9.50 -9.98
N PRO A 77 7.57 9.04 -10.44
CA PRO A 77 8.42 8.13 -9.68
C PRO A 77 9.16 8.86 -8.57
N VAL A 78 9.65 8.12 -7.58
CA VAL A 78 10.48 8.68 -6.49
C VAL A 78 11.70 9.45 -7.01
N ASP A 79 12.28 8.99 -8.13
CA ASP A 79 13.44 9.61 -8.76
C ASP A 79 13.18 11.05 -9.18
N PHE A 80 11.93 11.37 -9.56
CA PHE A 80 11.52 12.74 -9.85
C PHE A 80 11.64 13.61 -8.60
N TYR A 81 11.02 13.18 -7.49
CA TYR A 81 11.05 13.92 -6.24
C TYR A 81 12.48 14.08 -5.73
N LYS A 82 13.30 13.03 -5.76
CA LYS A 82 14.72 13.11 -5.40
C LYS A 82 15.48 14.12 -6.24
N ARG A 83 15.21 14.17 -7.55
CA ARG A 83 15.93 15.07 -8.47
C ARG A 83 15.54 16.53 -8.32
N PHE A 84 14.27 16.81 -8.04
CA PHE A 84 13.71 18.17 -8.03
C PHE A 84 13.38 18.69 -6.62
N TRP A 85 13.78 17.98 -5.56
CA TRP A 85 13.48 18.35 -4.17
C TRP A 85 13.89 19.78 -3.82
N GLU A 86 15.03 20.25 -4.31
CA GLU A 86 15.50 21.63 -4.10
C GLU A 86 14.56 22.69 -4.68
N CYS A 87 13.74 22.34 -5.68
CA CYS A 87 12.80 23.25 -6.32
C CYS A 87 11.40 23.16 -5.72
N ILE A 88 10.94 21.96 -5.37
CA ILE A 88 9.54 21.71 -4.95
C ILE A 88 9.38 21.43 -3.46
N GLY A 89 10.46 21.15 -2.74
CA GLY A 89 10.42 20.73 -1.34
C GLY A 89 9.73 21.75 -0.44
N SER A 90 10.00 23.04 -0.66
CA SER A 90 9.38 24.12 0.10
C SER A 90 7.88 24.24 -0.09
N ASP A 91 7.31 23.70 -1.17
CA ASP A 91 5.86 23.76 -1.42
C ASP A 91 5.07 22.75 -0.56
N PHE A 92 5.77 21.84 0.12
CA PHE A 92 5.19 20.82 1.01
C PHE A 92 5.17 21.21 2.50
N HIS A 93 5.53 22.46 2.84
CA HIS A 93 5.55 22.97 4.22
C HIS A 93 4.79 24.29 4.38
#